data_AF-A0A9C7GE58-F1
#
_entry.id   AF-A0A9C7GE58-F1
#
_cell.length_a   1.000
_cell.length_b   1.000
_cell.length_c   1.000
_cell.angle_alpha   90.00
_cell.angle_beta   90.00
_cell.angle_gamma   90.00
#
_symmetry.space_group_name_H-M   'P 1'
#
loop_
_entity.id
_entity.type
_entity.pdbx_description
1 polymer ?
#
loop_
_entity_poly.entity_id
_entity_poly.type
_entity_poly.pdbx_seq_one_letter_code
_entity_poly.pdbx_strand_id
1 'polypeptide(L)' 'MSEFIRCSSCGDIASFEDITYINNTPLCSSCQDERVYSLHSEADEYAK' A
#
# COMPACT_ATOMS: atom_id res chain seq x y z
N MET A 1 -10.46 16.00 -14.23
CA MET A 1 -11.34 14.89 -13.78
C MET A 1 -10.54 14.15 -12.72
N SER A 2 -11.07 14.04 -11.50
CA SER A 2 -10.42 13.23 -10.48
C SER A 2 -10.67 11.76 -10.80
N GLU A 3 -9.61 11.01 -11.09
CA GLU A 3 -9.70 9.57 -11.32
C GLU A 3 -9.59 8.86 -9.96
N PHE A 4 -10.59 8.03 -9.65
CA PHE A 4 -10.65 7.27 -8.42
C PHE A 4 -10.50 5.78 -8.74
N ILE A 5 -9.70 5.08 -7.95
CA ILE A 5 -9.49 3.64 -8.08
C ILE A 5 -9.80 2.95 -6.77
N ARG A 6 -10.31 1.73 -6.90
CA ARG A 6 -10.60 0.87 -5.78
C ARG A 6 -9.35 0.08 -5.40
N CYS A 7 -8.95 0.18 -4.14
CA CYS A 7 -7.92 -0.68 -3.55
C CYS A 7 -8.38 -2.14 -3.61
N SER A 8 -7.54 -3.02 -4.15
CA SER A 8 -7.87 -4.45 -4.23
C SER A 8 -7.72 -5.19 -2.90
N SER A 9 -7.06 -4.58 -1.90
CA SER A 9 -6.85 -5.20 -0.58
C SER A 9 -8.00 -4.91 0.39
N CYS A 10 -8.32 -3.63 0.64
CA CYS A 10 -9.40 -3.25 1.57
C CYS A 10 -10.73 -2.92 0.88
N GLY A 11 -10.73 -2.68 -0.44
CA GLY A 11 -11.95 -2.29 -1.17
C GLY A 11 -12.32 -0.81 -1.05
N ASP A 12 -11.50 0.02 -0.39
CA ASP A 12 -11.69 1.47 -0.34
C ASP A 12 -11.45 2.13 -1.68
N ILE A 13 -12.06 3.30 -1.87
CA ILE A 13 -11.88 4.14 -3.05
C ILE A 13 -10.86 5.22 -2.68
N ALA A 14 -9.74 5.25 -3.39
CA ALA A 14 -8.72 6.28 -3.24
C ALA A 14 -8.52 7.02 -4.57
N SER A 15 -7.98 8.22 -4.48
CA SER A 15 -7.53 8.98 -5.65
C SER A 15 -6.42 8.22 -6.35
N PHE A 16 -6.34 8.34 -7.68
CA PHE A 16 -5.25 7.72 -8.45
C PHE A 16 -3.86 8.16 -7.95
N GLU A 17 -3.75 9.40 -7.45
CA GLU A 17 -2.53 9.95 -6.84
C GLU A 17 -2.13 9.25 -5.53
N ASP A 18 -3.08 8.65 -4.82
CA ASP A 18 -2.89 7.92 -3.56
C ASP A 18 -2.89 6.39 -3.77
N ILE A 19 -2.92 5.93 -5.02
CA ILE A 19 -2.86 4.51 -5.38
C ILE A 19 -1.46 4.15 -5.86
N THR A 20 -0.90 3.11 -5.25
CA THR A 20 0.33 2.46 -5.72
C THR A 20 -0.03 1.11 -6.35
N TYR A 21 0.63 0.78 -7.47
CA TYR A 21 0.50 -0.52 -8.12
C TYR A 21 1.63 -1.45 -7.70
N ILE A 22 1.32 -2.50 -6.94
CA ILE A 22 2.28 -3.54 -6.56
C ILE A 22 1.90 -4.82 -7.30
N ASN A 23 2.77 -5.36 -8.16
CA ASN A 23 2.46 -6.53 -9.00
C ASN A 23 1.15 -6.35 -9.80
N ASN A 24 0.98 -5.20 -10.46
CA ASN A 24 -0.26 -4.80 -11.14
C ASN A 24 -1.52 -4.75 -10.26
N THR A 25 -1.38 -4.78 -8.93
CA THR A 25 -2.50 -4.68 -8.00
C THR A 25 -2.58 -3.27 -7.42
N PRO A 26 -3.68 -2.52 -7.63
CA PRO A 26 -3.85 -1.20 -7.04
C PRO A 26 -4.09 -1.32 -5.53
N LEU A 27 -3.26 -0.64 -4.76
CA LEU A 27 -3.30 -0.59 -3.31
C LEU A 27 -3.29 0.86 -2.83
N CYS A 28 -4.10 1.16 -1.83
CA CYS A 28 -4.04 2.45 -1.15
C CYS A 28 -2.81 2.54 -0.24
N SER A 29 -2.41 3.77 0.08
CA SER A 29 -1.26 4.05 0.96
C SER A 29 -1.31 3.28 2.29
N SER A 30 -2.48 3.11 2.90
CA SER A 30 -2.61 2.32 4.14
C SER A 30 -2.30 0.83 3.95
N CYS A 31 -2.82 0.19 2.90
CA CYS A 31 -2.53 -1.22 2.63
C CYS A 31 -1.10 -1.44 2.13
N GLN A 32 -0.50 -0.43 1.51
CA GLN A 32 0.92 -0.43 1.19
C GLN A 32 1.77 -0.45 2.47
N ASP A 33 1.46 0.45 3.41
CA ASP A 33 2.19 0.58 4.67
C ASP A 33 2.13 -0.69 5.51
N GLU A 34 0.96 -1.33 5.64
CA GLU A 34 0.84 -2.61 6.37
C GLU A 34 1.67 -3.75 5.76
N ARG A 35 1.80 -3.79 4.42
CA ARG A 35 2.67 -4.77 3.75
C ARG A 35 4.15 -4.47 4.00
N VAL A 36 4.52 -3.20 4.05
CA VAL A 36 5.88 -2.76 4.36
C VAL A 36 6.22 -3.12 5.82
N TYR A 37 5.33 -2.85 6.78
CA TYR A 37 5.52 -3.23 8.19
C TYR A 37 5.62 -4.74 8.40
N SER A 38 4.83 -5.52 7.66
CA SER A 38 4.90 -6.99 7.70
C SER A 38 6.24 -7.54 7.19
N LEU A 39 6.94 -6.80 6.33
CA LEU A 39 8.29 -7.15 5.84
C LEU A 39 9.42 -6.57 6.71
N HIS A 40 9.16 -5.51 7.47
CA HIS A 40 10.15 -4.88 8.36
C HIS A 40 10.20 -5.49 9.77
N SER A 41 9.29 -6.41 10.11
CA SER A 41 9.44 -7.21 11.35
C SER A 41 10.67 -8.15 11.31
N GLU A 42 11.36 -8.26 10.17
CA GLU A 42 12.65 -8.93 10.02
C GLU A 42 13.85 -7.95 9.91
N ALA A 43 13.65 -6.62 10.00
CA ALA A 43 14.68 -5.61 9.76
C ALA A 43 15.00 -4.68 10.95
N ASP A 44 14.42 -4.89 12.13
CA ASP A 44 14.79 -4.17 13.37
C ASP A 44 15.79 -4.95 14.26
N GLU A 45 16.43 -6.01 13.74
CA GLU A 45 17.55 -6.70 14.44
C GLU A 45 18.94 -6.16 14.06
N TYR A 46 19.06 -5.11 13.24
CA TYR A 46 20.39 -4.55 12.86
C TYR A 46 20.50 -3.03 13.05
N ALA A 47 20.09 -2.54 14.22
CA ALA A 47 20.53 -1.27 14.76
C ALA A 47 20.98 -1.44 16.22
N LYS A 48 22.07 -2.19 16.42
CA LYS A 48 22.93 -2.11 17.61
C LYS A 48 24.33 -1.69 17.19
#